data_AF-A0A1Q6U3I4-F1
#
_entry.id   AF-A0A1Q6U3I4-F1
#
_cell.length_a   1.000
_cell.length_b   1.000
_cell.length_c   1.000
_cell.angle_alpha   90.00
_cell.angle_beta   90.00
_cell.angle_gamma   90.00
#
_symmetry.space_group_name_H-M   'P 1'
#
loop_
_entity.id
_entity.type
_entity.pdbx_description
1 polymer ?
#
loop_
_entity_poly.entity_id
_entity_poly.type
_entity_poly.pdbx_seq_one_letter_code
_entity_poly.pdbx_strand_id
1 'polypeptide(L)'
;TLAAVVSGVYFIYRAYGIYYGHSSLLSTWYANLFTYCMILAIFGMFAAYGDKKNAVTEWLGKISFPVYILHIPVILIALSLLQKTELAIGVQYVIVAFAAYLFTPLVAVLIEKIPVVRYLILGISIE
;
A
#
# COMPACT_ATOMS: atom_id res chain seq x y z
N THR A 1 7.69 13.74 14.72
CA THR A 1 6.42 13.53 15.44
C THR A 1 5.71 14.85 15.72
N LEU A 2 6.33 15.84 16.38
CA LEU A 2 5.71 17.14 16.68
C LEU A 2 5.14 17.85 15.42
N ALA A 3 5.92 17.88 14.33
CA ALA A 3 5.47 18.45 13.05
C ALA A 3 4.25 17.73 12.43
N ALA A 4 4.11 16.42 12.67
CA ALA A 4 2.95 15.65 12.21
C ALA A 4 1.70 15.96 13.05
N VAL A 5 1.87 16.15 14.37
CA VAL A 5 0.77 16.56 15.26
C VAL A 5 0.28 17.96 14.91
N VAL A 6 1.20 18.92 14.73
CA VAL A 6 0.85 20.31 14.37
C VAL A 6 0.17 20.38 13.00
N SER A 7 0.73 19.71 11.99
CA SER A 7 0.11 19.67 10.65
C SER A 7 -1.22 18.91 10.65
N GLY A 8 -1.37 17.88 11.50
CA GLY A 8 -2.62 17.14 11.67
C GLY A 8 -3.73 17.96 12.32
N VAL A 9 -3.43 18.70 13.39
CA VAL A 9 -4.39 19.62 14.02
C VAL A 9 -4.82 20.70 13.03
N TYR A 10 -3.87 21.26 12.29
CA TYR A 10 -4.17 22.25 11.23
C TYR A 10 -5.03 21.67 10.11
N PHE A 11 -4.74 20.44 9.66
CA PHE A 11 -5.55 19.72 8.68
C PHE A 11 -6.98 19.50 9.18
N ILE A 12 -7.15 18.99 10.41
CA ILE A 12 -8.48 18.73 11.00
C ILE A 12 -9.27 20.03 11.11
N TYR A 13 -8.64 21.12 11.58
CA TYR A 13 -9.31 22.43 11.70
C TYR A 13 -9.81 22.95 10.35
N ARG A 14 -9.00 22.82 9.28
CA ARG A 14 -9.34 23.32 7.93
C ARG A 14 -10.30 22.41 7.17
N ALA A 15 -10.23 21.11 7.42
CA ALA A 15 -11.04 20.10 6.74
C ALA A 15 -12.27 19.68 7.56
N TYR A 16 -12.55 20.34 8.69
CA TYR A 16 -13.66 20.00 9.57
C TYR A 16 -15.00 20.15 8.83
N GLY A 17 -15.78 19.07 8.78
CA GLY A 17 -17.08 19.05 8.08
C GLY A 17 -17.00 18.82 6.57
N ILE A 18 -15.79 18.67 6.00
CA ILE A 18 -15.61 18.32 4.58
C ILE A 18 -15.44 16.81 4.45
N TYR A 19 -16.04 16.22 3.41
CA TYR A 19 -15.84 14.81 3.10
C TYR A 19 -14.37 14.54 2.74
N TYR A 20 -13.66 13.77 3.57
CA TYR A 20 -12.22 13.53 3.44
C TYR A 20 -11.81 12.79 2.17
N GLY A 21 -12.74 12.08 1.52
CA GLY A 21 -12.48 11.38 0.24
C GLY A 21 -12.60 12.26 -1.00
N HIS A 22 -12.90 13.55 -0.84
CA HIS A 22 -13.06 14.46 -1.98
C HIS A 22 -11.69 14.80 -2.59
N SER A 23 -11.53 14.62 -3.90
CA SER A 23 -10.26 14.83 -4.62
C SER A 23 -9.69 16.25 -4.46
N SER A 24 -10.57 17.23 -4.30
CA SER A 24 -10.21 18.63 -4.04
C SER A 24 -9.56 18.86 -2.68
N LEU A 25 -9.83 18.01 -1.68
CA LEU A 25 -9.17 18.08 -0.38
C LEU A 25 -7.79 17.42 -0.45
N LEU A 26 -7.70 16.25 -1.10
CA LEU A 26 -6.44 15.51 -1.27
C LEU A 26 -5.40 16.30 -2.09
N SER A 27 -5.84 17.12 -3.05
CA SER A 27 -4.93 17.93 -3.86
C SER A 27 -4.40 19.18 -3.15
N THR A 28 -4.89 19.49 -1.94
CA THR A 28 -4.44 20.67 -1.20
C THR A 28 -3.04 20.48 -0.62
N TRP A 29 -2.27 21.57 -0.61
CA TRP A 29 -0.90 21.56 -0.10
C TRP A 29 -0.81 21.15 1.38
N TYR A 30 -1.81 21.51 2.20
CA TYR A 30 -1.81 21.22 3.63
C TYR A 30 -2.18 19.77 3.94
N ALA A 31 -3.05 19.13 3.15
CA ALA A 31 -3.32 17.70 3.24
C ALA A 31 -2.07 16.88 2.88
N ASN A 32 -1.37 17.29 1.82
CA ASN A 32 -0.13 16.65 1.39
C ASN A 32 0.99 16.84 2.42
N LEU A 33 1.14 18.04 2.99
CA LEU A 33 2.12 18.32 4.04
C LEU A 33 1.87 17.47 5.29
N PHE A 34 0.61 17.38 5.75
CA PHE A 34 0.25 16.52 6.87
C PHE A 34 0.59 15.06 6.58
N THR A 35 0.18 14.54 5.41
CA THR A 35 0.43 13.15 5.02
C THR A 35 1.93 12.84 4.97
N TYR A 36 2.73 13.77 4.42
CA TYR A 36 4.19 13.64 4.39
C TYR A 36 4.79 13.59 5.80
N CYS A 37 4.44 14.55 6.66
CA CYS A 37 4.92 14.57 8.04
C CYS A 37 4.48 13.31 8.83
N MET A 38 3.27 12.80 8.57
CA MET A 38 2.72 11.62 9.21
C MET A 38 3.48 10.35 8.81
N ILE A 39 3.74 10.15 7.51
CA ILE A 39 4.52 8.99 7.02
C ILE A 39 5.93 9.01 7.61
N LEU A 40 6.61 10.17 7.64
CA LEU A 40 7.92 10.30 8.27
C LEU A 40 7.90 10.00 9.77
N ALA A 41 6.85 10.43 10.47
CA ALA A 41 6.69 10.15 11.90
C ALA A 41 6.47 8.64 12.14
N ILE A 42 5.67 7.99 11.31
CA ILE A 42 5.45 6.53 11.37
C ILE A 42 6.76 5.81 11.08
N PHE A 43 7.48 6.14 10.01
CA PHE A 43 8.77 5.53 9.71
C PHE A 43 9.82 5.75 10.82
N GLY A 44 9.90 6.96 11.37
CA GLY A 44 10.78 7.23 12.51
C GLY A 44 10.40 6.43 13.76
N MET A 45 9.10 6.22 14.01
CA MET A 45 8.62 5.38 15.10
C MET A 45 8.95 3.90 14.86
N PHE A 46 8.75 3.40 13.64
CA PHE A 46 9.15 2.04 13.26
C PHE A 46 10.66 1.85 13.33
N ALA A 47 11.47 2.86 12.99
CA ALA A 47 12.92 2.81 13.17
C ALA A 47 13.32 2.76 14.65
N ALA A 48 12.64 3.51 15.52
CA ALA A 48 12.97 3.56 16.95
C ALA A 48 12.47 2.35 17.76
N TYR A 49 11.29 1.81 17.42
CA TYR A 49 10.61 0.76 18.22
C TYR A 49 10.42 -0.56 17.46
N GLY A 50 10.48 -0.52 16.14
CA GLY A 50 10.18 -1.63 15.23
C GLY A 50 11.40 -2.26 14.57
N ASP A 51 12.64 -1.83 14.90
CA ASP A 51 13.88 -2.45 14.42
C ASP A 51 14.16 -3.79 15.15
N LYS A 52 13.16 -4.67 15.13
CA LYS A 52 13.24 -6.06 15.58
C LYS A 52 13.32 -6.93 14.33
N LYS A 53 14.52 -7.44 14.07
CA LYS A 53 14.77 -8.38 12.98
C LYS A 53 14.29 -9.77 13.41
N ASN A 54 13.06 -10.09 13.05
CA ASN A 54 12.52 -11.45 13.15
C ASN A 54 12.53 -12.07 11.75
N ALA A 55 12.56 -13.40 11.68
CA ALA A 55 12.48 -14.13 10.40
C ALA A 55 11.29 -13.69 9.54
N VAL A 56 10.18 -13.30 10.17
CA VAL A 56 8.97 -12.78 9.50
C VAL A 56 9.21 -11.39 8.91
N THR A 57 9.86 -10.45 9.61
CA THR A 57 10.14 -9.10 9.10
C THR A 57 11.16 -9.12 7.95
N GLU A 58 12.16 -9.99 8.04
CA GLU A 58 13.13 -10.20 6.96
C GLU A 58 12.47 -10.85 5.74
N TRP A 59 11.59 -11.83 5.95
CA TRP A 59 10.80 -12.44 4.88
C TRP A 59 9.89 -11.40 4.21
N LEU A 60 9.13 -10.61 4.98
CA LEU A 60 8.26 -9.55 4.46
C LEU A 60 9.03 -8.53 3.63
N GLY A 61 10.23 -8.13 4.08
CA GLY A 61 11.10 -7.22 3.34
C GLY A 61 11.53 -7.77 1.98
N LYS A 62 11.82 -9.08 1.90
CA LYS A 62 12.15 -9.75 0.62
C LYS A 62 10.95 -9.79 -0.33
N ILE A 63 9.74 -10.05 0.18
CA ILE A 63 8.54 -10.13 -0.69
C ILE A 63 7.99 -8.75 -1.08
N SER A 64 8.34 -7.68 -0.36
CA SER A 64 7.69 -6.38 -0.52
C SER A 64 7.82 -5.82 -1.94
N PHE A 65 8.98 -6.01 -2.58
CA PHE A 65 9.23 -5.52 -3.93
C PHE A 65 8.40 -6.27 -4.99
N PRO A 66 8.39 -7.61 -5.03
CA PRO A 66 7.46 -8.37 -5.86
C PRO A 66 5.99 -8.01 -5.62
N VAL A 67 5.56 -7.87 -4.37
CA VAL A 67 4.18 -7.50 -4.04
C VAL A 67 3.84 -6.10 -4.54
N TYR A 68 4.77 -5.16 -4.41
CA TYR A 68 4.61 -3.80 -4.92
C TYR A 68 4.42 -3.77 -6.44
N ILE A 69 5.11 -4.60 -7.21
CA ILE A 69 4.91 -4.64 -8.67
C ILE A 69 3.60 -5.36 -9.03
N LEU A 70 3.30 -6.46 -8.35
CA LEU A 70 2.21 -7.36 -8.72
C LEU A 70 0.83 -6.89 -8.23
N HIS A 71 0.75 -6.07 -7.18
CA HIS A 71 -0.57 -5.71 -6.62
C HIS A 71 -1.41 -4.91 -7.63
N ILE A 72 -0.82 -4.02 -8.43
CA ILE A 72 -1.54 -3.24 -9.44
C ILE A 72 -2.18 -4.13 -10.52
N PRO A 73 -1.44 -5.00 -11.25
CA PRO A 73 -2.06 -5.88 -12.24
C PRO A 73 -3.06 -6.86 -11.61
N VAL A 74 -2.80 -7.38 -10.41
CA VAL A 74 -3.76 -8.24 -9.69
C VAL A 74 -5.07 -7.50 -9.39
N ILE A 75 -4.98 -6.26 -8.90
CA ILE A 75 -6.16 -5.41 -8.65
C ILE A 75 -6.92 -5.16 -9.94
N LEU A 76 -6.24 -4.83 -11.04
CA LEU A 76 -6.89 -4.55 -12.33
C LEU A 76 -7.62 -5.79 -12.88
N ILE A 77 -6.99 -6.97 -12.79
CA ILE A 77 -7.62 -8.23 -13.19
C ILE A 77 -8.84 -8.51 -12.30
N ALA A 78 -8.70 -8.42 -10.98
CA ALA A 78 -9.80 -8.64 -10.04
C ALA A 78 -10.97 -7.68 -10.34
N LEU A 79 -10.70 -6.39 -10.52
CA LEU A 79 -11.71 -5.40 -10.88
C LEU A 79 -12.38 -5.73 -12.21
N SER A 80 -11.62 -6.13 -13.25
CA SER A 80 -12.17 -6.48 -14.56
C SER A 80 -13.09 -7.70 -14.54
N LEU A 81 -12.86 -8.64 -13.62
CA LEU A 81 -13.71 -9.81 -13.40
C LEU A 81 -14.95 -9.43 -12.59
N LEU A 82 -14.77 -8.63 -11.54
CA LEU A 82 -15.85 -8.19 -10.67
C LEU A 82 -16.83 -7.22 -11.36
N GLN A 83 -16.35 -6.38 -12.28
CA GLN A 83 -17.20 -5.51 -13.10
C GLN A 83 -18.21 -6.26 -13.97
N LYS A 84 -17.95 -7.54 -14.28
CA LYS A 84 -18.88 -8.40 -15.01
C LYS A 84 -19.97 -9.00 -14.12
N THR A 85 -19.91 -8.74 -12.81
CA THR A 85 -20.80 -9.32 -11.80
C THR A 85 -21.65 -8.22 -11.17
N GLU A 86 -22.95 -8.45 -10.97
CA GLU A 86 -23.87 -7.50 -10.32
C GLU A 86 -23.71 -7.48 -8.78
N LEU A 87 -22.47 -7.49 -8.28
CA LEU A 87 -22.18 -7.43 -6.85
C LEU A 87 -22.25 -5.98 -6.35
N ALA A 88 -22.69 -5.80 -5.10
CA ALA A 88 -22.66 -4.50 -4.45
C ALA A 88 -21.22 -3.94 -4.41
N ILE A 89 -21.08 -2.65 -4.67
CA ILE A 89 -19.80 -1.94 -4.75
C ILE A 89 -18.93 -2.18 -3.50
N GLY A 90 -19.54 -2.16 -2.31
CA GLY A 90 -18.82 -2.43 -1.06
C GLY A 90 -18.20 -3.83 -1.00
N VAL A 91 -18.92 -4.85 -1.49
CA VAL A 91 -18.41 -6.24 -1.54
C VAL A 91 -17.29 -6.35 -2.57
N GLN A 92 -17.40 -5.66 -3.70
CA GLN A 92 -16.35 -5.64 -4.71
C GLN A 92 -15.04 -5.05 -4.15
N TYR A 93 -15.10 -3.93 -3.41
CA TYR A 93 -13.92 -3.34 -2.78
C TYR A 93 -13.28 -4.26 -1.73
N VAL A 94 -14.09 -4.97 -0.93
CA VAL A 94 -13.57 -5.93 0.03
C VAL A 94 -12.84 -7.06 -0.71
N ILE A 95 -13.45 -7.66 -1.73
CA ILE A 95 -12.81 -8.72 -2.51
C ILE A 95 -11.51 -8.24 -3.16
N VAL A 96 -11.48 -7.03 -3.72
CA VAL A 96 -10.27 -6.44 -4.31
C VAL A 96 -9.20 -6.22 -3.24
N ALA A 97 -9.56 -5.77 -2.03
CA ALA A 97 -8.61 -5.64 -0.92
C ALA A 97 -8.04 -7.01 -0.52
N PHE A 98 -8.86 -8.05 -0.42
CA PHE A 98 -8.40 -9.41 -0.15
C PHE A 98 -7.47 -9.91 -1.27
N ALA A 99 -7.80 -9.67 -2.54
CA ALA A 99 -6.93 -10.02 -3.66
C ALA A 99 -5.58 -9.28 -3.57
N ALA A 100 -5.60 -7.96 -3.33
CA ALA A 100 -4.40 -7.16 -3.22
C ALA A 100 -3.48 -7.60 -2.07
N TYR A 101 -4.02 -7.88 -0.88
CA TYR A 101 -3.22 -8.12 0.32
C TYR A 101 -2.92 -9.58 0.62
N LEU A 102 -3.75 -10.53 0.19
CA LEU A 102 -3.51 -11.97 0.43
C LEU A 102 -3.07 -12.71 -0.83
N PHE A 103 -3.69 -12.41 -1.97
CA PHE A 103 -3.36 -13.10 -3.22
C PHE A 103 -2.02 -12.62 -3.80
N THR A 104 -1.73 -11.31 -3.76
CA THR A 104 -0.46 -10.78 -4.26
C THR A 104 0.78 -11.37 -3.57
N PRO A 105 0.87 -11.49 -2.23
CA PRO A 105 1.97 -12.20 -1.57
C PRO A 105 2.15 -13.66 -2.02
N LEU A 106 1.04 -14.39 -2.19
CA LEU A 106 1.07 -15.78 -2.63
C LEU A 106 1.60 -15.89 -4.06
N VAL A 107 1.12 -15.01 -4.95
CA VAL A 107 1.57 -14.94 -6.34
C VAL A 107 3.03 -14.50 -6.41
N ALA A 108 3.46 -13.55 -5.59
CA ALA A 108 4.86 -13.11 -5.49
C ALA A 108 5.78 -14.28 -5.13
N VAL A 109 5.45 -15.04 -4.09
CA VAL A 109 6.24 -16.22 -3.66
C VAL A 109 6.23 -17.32 -4.72
N LEU A 110 5.11 -17.50 -5.44
CA LEU A 110 5.02 -18.48 -6.53
C LEU A 110 5.87 -18.06 -7.73
N ILE A 111 5.85 -16.78 -8.09
CA ILE A 111 6.63 -16.21 -9.21
C ILE A 111 8.13 -16.22 -8.90
N GLU A 112 8.53 -15.99 -7.65
CA GLU A 112 9.94 -16.04 -7.24
C GLU A 112 10.57 -17.43 -7.48
N LYS A 113 9.75 -18.49 -7.48
CA LYS A 113 10.19 -19.86 -7.83
C LYS A 113 10.39 -20.08 -9.33
N ILE A 114 9.89 -19.21 -10.19
CA ILE A 114 9.99 -19.33 -11.65
C ILE A 114 11.13 -18.42 -12.15
N PRO A 115 12.30 -18.98 -12.52
CA PRO A 115 13.52 -18.20 -12.77
C PRO A 115 13.39 -17.19 -13.91
N VAL A 116 12.60 -17.52 -14.94
CA VAL A 116 12.35 -16.64 -16.10
C VAL A 116 11.55 -15.39 -15.71
N VAL A 117 10.51 -15.56 -14.90
CA VAL A 117 9.63 -14.46 -14.49
C VAL A 117 10.30 -13.60 -13.41
N ARG A 118 11.10 -14.22 -12.52
CA ARG A 118 11.97 -13.51 -11.58
C ARG A 118 12.91 -12.54 -12.30
N TYR A 119 13.53 -12.98 -13.38
CA TYR A 119 14.45 -12.15 -14.16
C TYR A 119 13.71 -11.04 -14.94
N LEU A 120 12.61 -11.38 -15.61
CA LEU A 120 11.87 -10.43 -16.47
C LEU A 120 11.05 -9.37 -15.71
N ILE A 121 10.46 -9.72 -14.57
CA ILE A 121 9.55 -8.83 -13.82
C ILE A 121 10.26 -8.16 -12.65
N LEU A 122 11.18 -8.86 -11.97
CA LEU A 122 11.84 -8.34 -10.77
C LEU A 122 13.24 -7.78 -11.06
N GLY A 123 13.79 -8.00 -12.25
CA GLY A 123 15.11 -7.48 -12.64
C GLY A 123 16.27 -8.05 -11.82
N ILE A 124 16.05 -9.13 -11.06
CA ILE A 124 17.07 -9.76 -10.23
C ILE A 124 17.86 -10.72 -11.12
N SER A 125 19.05 -10.29 -11.55
CA SER A 125 19.98 -11.12 -12.31
C SER A 125 20.47 -12.30 -11.48
N ILE A 126 20.63 -13.44 -12.15
CA ILE A 126 21.32 -14.60 -11.61
C ILE A 126 22.81 -14.21 -11.58
N GLU A 127 23.37 -13.95 -10.41
CA GLU A 127 24.80 -14.24 -10.15
C GLU A 127 24.93 -15.72 -9.81
#